data_AF-S4Y8I1-F1
#
_entry.id   AF-S4Y8I1-F1
#
_cell.length_a   1.000
_cell.length_b   1.000
_cell.length_c   1.000
_cell.angle_alpha   90.00
_cell.angle_beta   90.00
_cell.angle_gamma   90.00
#
_symmetry.space_group_name_H-M   'P 1'
#
loop_
_entity.id
_entity.type
_entity.pdbx_description
1 polymer ?
#
loop_
_entity_poly.entity_id
_entity_poly.type
_entity_poly.pdbx_seq_one_letter_code
_entity_poly.pdbx_strand_id
1 'polypeptide(L)'
;MLTNSLALFTLALCAGCSPSERNFSTGTGGQGGDAGHGGAGGAGAGGGAGGTGGKGDACASPDDCPAAENQTPTCEAGVCGVACDAGFLDCDAAAPGCETSASAHEHCGACGNRCATECVKGDEGAFCNDPVEISAGFAHTCVLRRDGSVWCWGRNAFSESGKPNSEAVVPVPAQVALPGKALHVAAGGGFARDDEQFPAHSCAILEDTTVTCWGRGTLGQLGNGSFYAASEPARVPSLINVVQLSLGAAHSCAVKTGDELYCWGADDEGQLGNGESPQTGTPDFIRSDIRQVSAGQDHTCAIKASDRGLLCWGRNFDGQLGFGGARENATSAVDVAAPLTAGVDEVAAGDRHTCARKGVEVYCFGNDYNGAVGADRYGPVPEPTLVAVPQAASIDVGRERSGAVSGAARGLKMWGVGALGHGKPGLSSQPVDVPIDGVAQLAAGYHHTCALRTTGEVLCWGENGDGQLGVGLDVVEEQLSPVAVKLAPP
;
A
#
# COMPACT_ATOMS: atom_id res chain seq x y z
N MET A 1 -31.74 -35.32 10.34
CA MET A 1 -31.05 -34.71 11.49
C MET A 1 -29.63 -34.44 11.05
N LEU A 2 -29.36 -33.16 10.74
CA LEU A 2 -28.07 -32.65 10.29
C LEU A 2 -27.12 -32.54 11.50
N THR A 3 -25.85 -32.87 11.31
CA THR A 3 -24.77 -32.36 12.15
C THR A 3 -23.72 -31.71 11.24
N ASN A 4 -23.44 -30.45 11.59
CA ASN A 4 -22.53 -29.52 10.94
C ASN A 4 -21.07 -29.96 11.12
N SER A 5 -20.29 -29.86 10.06
CA SER A 5 -18.85 -29.57 10.13
C SER A 5 -18.51 -28.71 8.93
N LEU A 6 -18.57 -27.39 9.13
CA LEU A 6 -18.00 -26.41 8.21
C LEU A 6 -16.47 -26.49 8.36
N ALA A 7 -15.82 -27.21 7.44
CA ALA A 7 -14.40 -27.03 7.21
C ALA A 7 -14.24 -25.73 6.40
N LEU A 8 -13.62 -24.71 7.00
CA LEU A 8 -13.15 -23.53 6.27
C LEU A 8 -12.13 -24.03 5.23
N PHE A 9 -12.54 -24.07 3.97
CA PHE A 9 -11.63 -24.17 2.84
C PHE A 9 -10.83 -22.86 2.78
N THR A 10 -9.62 -22.87 3.32
CA THR A 10 -8.58 -21.90 2.98
C THR A 10 -8.31 -22.06 1.48
N LEU A 11 -8.86 -21.17 0.64
CA LEU A 11 -8.50 -21.14 -0.77
C LEU A 11 -7.00 -20.84 -0.86
N ALA A 12 -6.27 -21.79 -1.42
CA ALA A 12 -4.86 -21.67 -1.75
C ALA A 12 -4.66 -20.60 -2.83
N LEU A 13 -4.49 -19.35 -2.41
CA LEU A 13 -3.80 -18.32 -3.17
C LEU A 13 -2.30 -18.68 -3.15
N CYS A 14 -1.86 -19.37 -4.21
CA CYS A 14 -0.47 -19.68 -4.57
C CYS A 14 0.40 -20.27 -3.43
N ALA A 15 0.40 -21.59 -3.27
CA ALA A 15 1.25 -22.35 -2.32
C ALA A 15 2.77 -22.33 -2.64
N GLY A 16 3.24 -21.35 -3.41
CA GLY A 16 4.65 -21.06 -3.64
C GLY A 16 4.98 -19.56 -3.58
N CYS A 17 3.99 -18.69 -3.31
CA CYS A 17 4.24 -17.27 -3.19
C CYS A 17 4.39 -16.87 -1.71
N SER A 18 5.51 -16.23 -1.40
CA SER A 18 5.74 -15.58 -0.11
C SER A 18 4.77 -14.40 0.06
N PRO A 19 4.49 -13.95 1.30
CA PRO A 19 3.74 -12.72 1.55
C PRO A 19 4.31 -11.47 0.83
N SER A 20 5.56 -11.52 0.35
CA SER A 20 6.20 -10.48 -0.47
C SER A 20 5.78 -10.45 -1.95
N GLU A 21 4.95 -11.38 -2.41
CA GLU A 21 4.35 -11.40 -3.76
C GLU A 21 2.89 -10.93 -3.79
N ARG A 22 2.27 -10.62 -2.64
CA ARG A 22 1.01 -9.86 -2.55
C ARG A 22 1.24 -8.35 -2.60
N ASN A 23 2.39 -7.94 -3.12
CA ASN A 23 2.71 -6.54 -3.33
C ASN A 23 1.99 -6.05 -4.59
N PHE A 24 0.84 -5.41 -4.40
CA PHE A 24 0.69 -4.06 -4.95
C PHE A 24 1.99 -3.32 -4.76
N SER A 25 2.53 -2.64 -5.77
CA SER A 25 3.57 -1.61 -5.57
C SER A 25 3.39 -0.99 -4.17
N THR A 26 4.24 -1.32 -3.19
CA THR A 26 5.70 -1.12 -3.19
C THR A 26 6.45 -2.28 -2.49
N GLY A 27 7.50 -2.79 -3.14
CA GLY A 27 8.09 -4.12 -2.88
C GLY A 27 9.01 -4.32 -1.66
N THR A 28 9.28 -5.61 -1.37
CA THR A 28 10.40 -6.09 -0.53
C THR A 28 11.07 -7.32 -1.16
N GLY A 29 12.40 -7.44 -1.03
CA GLY A 29 13.13 -8.67 -1.37
C GLY A 29 14.59 -8.71 -0.89
N GLY A 30 15.00 -9.87 -0.35
CA GLY A 30 16.38 -10.36 -0.09
C GLY A 30 16.57 -10.93 1.34
N GLN A 31 17.25 -12.03 1.66
CA GLN A 31 18.01 -13.09 0.94
C GLN A 31 18.29 -14.29 1.91
N GLY A 32 18.51 -15.49 1.36
CA GLY A 32 19.11 -16.69 2.01
C GLY A 32 18.47 -17.97 1.42
N GLY A 33 19.12 -18.94 0.77
CA GLY A 33 20.42 -19.59 0.93
C GLY A 33 20.14 -21.12 0.82
N ASP A 34 20.88 -21.84 -0.02
CA ASP A 34 20.65 -23.23 -0.48
C ASP A 34 20.30 -24.30 0.58
N ALA A 35 19.43 -25.26 0.21
CA ALA A 35 19.74 -26.70 0.07
C ALA A 35 18.44 -27.55 -0.02
N GLY A 36 18.38 -28.46 -0.99
CA GLY A 36 17.17 -29.24 -1.29
C GLY A 36 16.91 -30.46 -0.39
N HIS A 37 15.76 -31.09 -0.66
CA HIS A 37 15.29 -32.49 -0.45
C HIS A 37 13.76 -32.37 -0.17
N GLY A 38 12.83 -33.07 -0.82
CA GLY A 38 12.80 -34.51 -1.03
C GLY A 38 12.11 -35.20 0.16
N GLY A 39 10.78 -35.34 0.12
CA GLY A 39 10.06 -36.45 0.79
C GLY A 39 9.47 -36.24 2.19
N ALA A 40 8.14 -36.10 2.21
CA ALA A 40 7.12 -36.71 3.09
C ALA A 40 7.32 -36.87 4.62
N GLY A 41 6.36 -36.31 5.37
CA GLY A 41 5.64 -37.00 6.46
C GLY A 41 5.81 -36.43 7.88
N GLY A 42 4.68 -36.11 8.53
CA GLY A 42 4.58 -36.08 10.00
C GLY A 42 4.02 -34.79 10.60
N ALA A 43 2.96 -34.92 11.41
CA ALA A 43 2.21 -33.87 12.08
C ALA A 43 2.87 -33.37 13.39
N GLY A 44 2.46 -32.16 13.82
CA GLY A 44 2.29 -31.83 15.23
C GLY A 44 3.38 -30.98 15.91
N ALA A 45 2.98 -29.76 16.31
CA ALA A 45 3.45 -28.95 17.44
C ALA A 45 4.93 -29.06 17.87
N GLY A 46 5.68 -27.99 17.64
CA GLY A 46 6.99 -27.76 18.26
C GLY A 46 7.09 -26.31 18.73
N GLY A 47 6.80 -26.08 20.01
CA GLY A 47 7.26 -24.90 20.73
C GLY A 47 8.79 -24.94 20.82
N GLY A 48 9.43 -23.83 20.46
CA GLY A 48 10.88 -23.70 20.51
C GLY A 48 11.36 -23.59 21.95
N ALA A 49 12.05 -24.63 22.41
CA ALA A 49 12.89 -24.61 23.60
C ALA A 49 14.17 -23.77 23.37
N GLY A 50 14.71 -23.15 24.42
CA GLY A 50 16.14 -22.82 24.44
C GLY A 50 16.64 -21.64 25.28
N GLY A 51 16.04 -21.35 26.44
CA GLY A 51 16.67 -20.50 27.46
C GLY A 51 16.96 -21.31 28.73
N THR A 52 18.12 -22.00 28.79
CA THR A 52 18.57 -22.62 30.04
C THR A 52 19.14 -21.55 30.97
N GLY A 53 18.26 -20.94 31.76
CA GLY A 53 18.58 -19.79 32.62
C GLY A 53 17.99 -19.89 34.03
N GLY A 54 17.85 -21.08 34.60
CA GLY A 54 17.45 -21.22 36.01
C GLY A 54 17.62 -22.65 36.49
N LYS A 55 18.20 -22.86 37.67
CA LYS A 55 18.15 -24.15 38.37
C LYS A 55 16.71 -24.36 38.84
N GLY A 56 15.85 -24.88 37.95
CA GLY A 56 14.49 -25.26 38.33
C GLY A 56 14.52 -26.35 39.39
N ASP A 57 13.51 -26.35 40.26
CA ASP A 57 13.31 -27.43 41.24
C ASP A 57 13.14 -28.77 40.52
N ALA A 58 13.57 -29.85 41.17
CA ALA A 58 13.42 -31.19 40.62
C ALA A 58 11.97 -31.66 40.72
N CYS A 59 11.45 -32.30 39.67
CA CYS A 59 10.07 -32.78 39.62
C CYS A 59 9.96 -34.18 39.02
N ALA A 60 8.89 -34.89 39.38
CA ALA A 60 8.48 -36.13 38.72
C ALA A 60 7.18 -35.93 37.91
N SER A 61 6.33 -34.98 38.30
CA SER A 61 5.18 -34.50 37.54
C SER A 61 5.04 -32.98 37.65
N PRO A 62 4.20 -32.35 36.81
CA PRO A 62 3.87 -30.92 36.94
C PRO A 62 3.32 -30.51 38.31
N ASP A 63 2.71 -31.43 39.06
CA ASP A 63 2.15 -31.16 40.40
C ASP A 63 3.23 -30.92 41.46
N ASP A 64 4.48 -31.35 41.20
CA ASP A 64 5.62 -31.11 42.06
C ASP A 64 6.20 -29.70 41.90
N CYS A 65 5.73 -28.94 40.91
CA CYS A 65 6.29 -27.66 40.54
C CYS A 65 5.52 -26.47 41.15
N PRO A 66 6.20 -25.36 41.47
CA PRO A 66 5.54 -24.17 42.02
C PRO A 66 4.48 -23.61 41.06
N ALA A 67 3.26 -23.46 41.55
CA ALA A 67 2.21 -22.72 40.85
C ALA A 67 2.37 -21.22 41.10
N ALA A 68 2.13 -20.40 40.07
CA ALA A 68 1.96 -18.96 40.20
C ALA A 68 0.79 -18.50 39.32
N GLU A 69 0.44 -17.21 39.40
CA GLU A 69 -0.64 -16.65 38.59
C GLU A 69 -0.29 -16.67 37.09
N ASN A 70 -1.29 -16.89 36.24
CA ASN A 70 -1.22 -16.83 34.78
C ASN A 70 -0.24 -17.83 34.13
N GLN A 71 0.08 -18.91 34.83
CA GLN A 71 0.97 -19.94 34.33
C GLN A 71 0.51 -21.34 34.74
N THR A 72 0.77 -22.29 33.85
CA THR A 72 0.62 -23.71 34.10
C THR A 72 2.03 -24.31 34.35
N PRO A 73 2.27 -24.94 35.51
CA PRO A 73 3.55 -25.61 35.76
C PRO A 73 3.79 -26.73 34.76
N THR A 74 5.04 -26.92 34.35
CA THR A 74 5.47 -28.03 33.50
C THR A 74 6.62 -28.78 34.14
N CYS A 75 6.78 -30.06 33.82
CA CYS A 75 7.90 -30.87 34.28
C CYS A 75 8.54 -31.56 33.07
N GLU A 76 9.67 -31.06 32.62
CA GLU A 76 10.40 -31.60 31.47
C GLU A 76 11.79 -32.06 31.90
N ALA A 77 12.13 -33.31 31.54
CA ALA A 77 13.41 -33.94 31.90
C ALA A 77 13.73 -33.90 33.42
N GLY A 78 12.70 -33.90 34.27
CA GLY A 78 12.84 -33.87 35.73
C GLY A 78 13.14 -32.49 36.32
N VAL A 79 12.96 -31.43 35.52
CA VAL A 79 13.15 -30.03 35.94
C VAL A 79 11.84 -29.27 35.75
N CYS A 80 11.46 -28.50 36.77
CA CYS A 80 10.29 -27.63 36.70
C CYS A 80 10.47 -26.52 35.66
N GLY A 81 9.45 -26.33 34.85
CA GLY A 81 9.29 -25.22 33.92
C GLY A 81 7.94 -24.53 34.10
N VAL A 82 7.72 -23.49 33.30
CA VAL A 82 6.48 -22.72 33.26
C VAL A 82 5.98 -22.62 31.83
N ALA A 83 4.67 -22.78 31.62
CA ALA A 83 3.99 -22.45 30.39
C ALA A 83 2.97 -21.34 30.68
N CYS A 84 3.09 -20.21 29.99
CA CYS A 84 2.18 -19.10 30.22
C CYS A 84 0.78 -19.39 29.71
N ASP A 85 -0.21 -18.98 30.49
CA ASP A 85 -1.60 -19.02 30.08
C ASP A 85 -1.81 -18.05 28.90
N ALA A 86 -2.84 -18.31 28.09
CA ALA A 86 -3.14 -17.50 26.92
C ALA A 86 -3.28 -16.00 27.30
N GLY A 87 -2.48 -15.15 26.67
CA GLY A 87 -2.46 -13.71 26.94
C GLY A 87 -1.38 -13.24 27.92
N PHE A 88 -0.51 -14.12 28.38
CA PHE A 88 0.62 -13.80 29.25
C PHE A 88 1.95 -14.29 28.67
N LEU A 89 3.03 -13.63 29.04
CA LEU A 89 4.38 -13.83 28.52
C LEU A 89 5.39 -13.78 29.66
N ASP A 90 6.46 -14.54 29.50
CA ASP A 90 7.70 -14.43 30.28
C ASP A 90 8.68 -13.58 29.46
N CYS A 91 8.87 -12.32 29.87
CA CYS A 91 9.65 -11.35 29.09
C CYS A 91 10.97 -10.95 29.74
N ASP A 92 11.32 -11.56 30.86
CA ASP A 92 12.62 -11.37 31.50
C ASP A 92 13.34 -12.70 31.73
N ALA A 93 14.64 -12.62 32.02
CA ALA A 93 15.44 -13.80 32.35
C ALA A 93 15.77 -13.85 33.84
N ALA A 94 15.20 -12.94 34.63
CA ALA A 94 15.56 -12.69 36.02
C ALA A 94 14.72 -13.53 36.98
N ALA A 95 13.45 -13.80 36.64
CA ALA A 95 12.59 -14.71 37.39
C ALA A 95 11.68 -15.48 36.43
N PRO A 96 11.62 -16.83 36.49
CA PRO A 96 10.63 -17.59 35.74
C PRO A 96 9.22 -17.16 36.16
N GLY A 97 8.44 -16.60 35.25
CA GLY A 97 7.13 -16.04 35.54
C GLY A 97 6.38 -15.59 34.29
N CYS A 98 5.06 -15.59 34.36
CA CYS A 98 4.19 -15.09 33.28
C CYS A 98 3.52 -13.77 33.70
N GLU A 99 4.33 -12.83 34.18
CA GLU A 99 3.91 -11.55 34.74
C GLU A 99 3.57 -10.50 33.66
N THR A 100 4.04 -10.71 32.44
CA THR A 100 3.87 -9.71 31.37
C THR A 100 2.59 -9.99 30.59
N SER A 101 1.67 -9.02 30.54
CA SER A 101 0.49 -9.14 29.71
C SER A 101 0.86 -9.05 28.22
N ALA A 102 0.46 -10.04 27.43
CA ALA A 102 0.57 -10.01 25.97
C ALA A 102 -0.33 -8.94 25.33
N SER A 103 -1.21 -8.31 26.09
CA SER A 103 -2.02 -7.16 25.64
C SER A 103 -1.39 -5.82 26.00
N ALA A 104 -0.24 -5.81 26.68
CA ALA A 104 0.49 -4.60 26.94
C ALA A 104 1.04 -4.04 25.64
N HIS A 105 0.96 -2.73 25.48
CA HIS A 105 1.40 -2.03 24.26
C HIS A 105 2.88 -2.28 23.92
N GLU A 106 3.73 -2.55 24.90
CA GLU A 106 5.17 -2.83 24.72
C GLU A 106 5.49 -4.32 24.48
N HIS A 107 4.51 -5.21 24.65
CA HIS A 107 4.68 -6.67 24.57
C HIS A 107 3.51 -7.32 23.83
N CYS A 108 3.02 -6.69 22.77
CA CYS A 108 1.79 -7.09 22.12
C CYS A 108 1.95 -8.43 21.39
N GLY A 109 1.33 -9.48 21.92
CA GLY A 109 1.45 -10.86 21.43
C GLY A 109 2.81 -11.52 21.64
N ALA A 110 3.89 -10.75 21.80
CA ALA A 110 5.24 -11.23 22.01
C ALA A 110 6.08 -10.19 22.77
N CYS A 111 7.12 -10.65 23.47
CA CYS A 111 7.98 -9.80 24.28
C CYS A 111 8.71 -8.75 23.44
N GLY A 112 8.65 -7.49 23.88
CA GLY A 112 9.29 -6.35 23.21
C GLY A 112 8.59 -5.93 21.91
N ASN A 113 7.48 -6.57 21.53
CA ASN A 113 6.72 -6.20 20.35
C ASN A 113 5.85 -4.97 20.64
N ARG A 114 6.38 -3.78 20.32
CA ARG A 114 5.70 -2.50 20.50
C ARG A 114 4.87 -2.13 19.28
N CYS A 115 3.59 -1.81 19.48
CA CYS A 115 2.71 -1.36 18.40
C CYS A 115 2.88 0.13 18.11
N ALA A 116 2.68 0.55 16.86
CA ALA A 116 2.63 1.97 16.50
C ALA A 116 1.31 2.65 16.90
N THR A 117 0.20 1.90 16.87
CA THR A 117 -1.15 2.39 17.09
C THR A 117 -1.75 1.78 18.36
N GLU A 118 -2.10 0.49 18.29
CA GLU A 118 -2.81 -0.19 19.38
C GLU A 118 -2.50 -1.69 19.39
N CYS A 119 -2.61 -2.28 20.57
CA CYS A 119 -2.57 -3.72 20.76
C CYS A 119 -4.00 -4.24 20.92
N VAL A 120 -4.45 -5.11 20.02
CA VAL A 120 -5.81 -5.65 20.00
C VAL A 120 -5.78 -7.14 20.33
N LYS A 121 -6.76 -7.61 21.12
CA LYS A 121 -6.96 -9.04 21.35
C LYS A 121 -7.66 -9.67 20.14
N GLY A 122 -7.02 -10.66 19.52
CA GLY A 122 -7.61 -11.49 18.48
C GLY A 122 -7.86 -12.93 18.95
N ASP A 123 -8.55 -13.72 18.13
CA ASP A 123 -8.87 -15.12 18.40
C ASP A 123 -7.61 -16.00 18.50
N GLU A 124 -6.54 -15.63 17.78
CA GLU A 124 -5.24 -16.32 17.78
C GLU A 124 -4.20 -15.68 18.72
N GLY A 125 -4.62 -14.72 19.54
CA GLY A 125 -3.74 -13.96 20.44
C GLY A 125 -3.76 -12.45 20.16
N ALA A 126 -3.07 -11.69 21.01
CA ALA A 126 -2.96 -10.25 20.85
C ALA A 126 -2.01 -9.89 19.70
N PHE A 127 -2.32 -8.83 18.95
CA PHE A 127 -1.51 -8.37 17.83
C PHE A 127 -1.58 -6.84 17.68
N CYS A 128 -0.55 -6.27 17.05
CA CYS A 128 -0.54 -4.86 16.73
C CYS A 128 -1.44 -4.55 15.53
N ASN A 129 -2.49 -3.76 15.76
CA ASN A 129 -3.40 -3.31 14.71
C ASN A 129 -2.87 -2.07 14.00
N ASP A 130 -1.61 -2.18 13.57
CA ASP A 130 -0.92 -1.08 12.91
C ASP A 130 -1.30 -1.02 11.43
N PRO A 131 -1.16 0.16 10.79
CA PRO A 131 -1.20 0.29 9.35
C PRO A 131 -0.24 -0.69 8.66
N VAL A 132 -0.76 -1.35 7.63
CA VAL A 132 0.00 -2.26 6.77
C VAL A 132 0.03 -1.80 5.32
N GLU A 133 -0.80 -0.81 4.96
CA GLU A 133 -0.83 -0.20 3.64
C GLU A 133 -1.24 1.28 3.74
N ILE A 134 -0.73 2.10 2.83
CA ILE A 134 -1.08 3.51 2.68
C ILE A 134 -1.27 3.90 1.22
N SER A 135 -2.27 4.72 0.93
CA SER A 135 -2.53 5.29 -0.39
C SER A 135 -2.94 6.76 -0.27
N ALA A 136 -2.42 7.61 -1.16
CA ALA A 136 -2.67 9.04 -1.17
C ALA A 136 -3.25 9.45 -2.52
N GLY A 137 -4.39 10.14 -2.50
CA GLY A 137 -5.07 10.64 -3.68
C GLY A 137 -4.81 12.13 -3.91
N PHE A 138 -5.85 12.84 -4.36
CA PHE A 138 -5.76 14.27 -4.66
C PHE A 138 -5.37 15.11 -3.44
N ALA A 139 -6.23 15.10 -2.43
CA ALA A 139 -6.06 15.83 -1.18
C ALA A 139 -6.63 15.00 -0.02
N HIS A 140 -6.55 13.68 -0.13
CA HIS A 140 -6.95 12.73 0.91
C HIS A 140 -5.98 11.56 0.95
N THR A 141 -5.96 10.89 2.09
CA THR A 141 -5.09 9.75 2.36
C THR A 141 -5.92 8.66 3.01
N CYS A 142 -5.64 7.42 2.66
CA CYS A 142 -6.26 6.24 3.25
C CYS A 142 -5.18 5.27 3.71
N VAL A 143 -5.44 4.56 4.80
CA VAL A 143 -4.62 3.44 5.28
C VAL A 143 -5.48 2.22 5.52
N LEU A 144 -4.86 1.05 5.32
CA LEU A 144 -5.39 -0.24 5.74
C LEU A 144 -4.67 -0.66 7.01
N ARG A 145 -5.41 -1.01 8.06
CA ARG A 145 -4.86 -1.64 9.27
C ARG A 145 -4.87 -3.16 9.14
N ARG A 146 -4.06 -3.82 9.98
CA ARG A 146 -3.89 -5.28 9.99
C ARG A 146 -5.19 -6.07 10.21
N ASP A 147 -6.17 -5.51 10.91
CA ASP A 147 -7.49 -6.12 11.12
C ASP A 147 -8.43 -6.06 9.90
N GLY A 148 -8.02 -5.40 8.82
CA GLY A 148 -8.80 -5.17 7.61
C GLY A 148 -9.65 -3.90 7.62
N SER A 149 -9.52 -3.05 8.64
CA SER A 149 -10.20 -1.75 8.71
C SER A 149 -9.50 -0.70 7.85
N VAL A 150 -10.29 0.11 7.14
CA VAL A 150 -9.80 1.23 6.33
C VAL A 150 -10.09 2.54 7.06
N TRP A 151 -9.08 3.41 7.10
CA TRP A 151 -9.17 4.74 7.72
C TRP A 151 -8.72 5.79 6.71
N CYS A 152 -9.56 6.79 6.46
CA CYS A 152 -9.25 7.86 5.52
C CYS A 152 -9.40 9.24 6.17
N TRP A 153 -8.70 10.22 5.63
CA TRP A 153 -8.72 11.62 6.06
C TRP A 153 -8.30 12.55 4.92
N GLY A 154 -8.51 13.84 5.13
CA GLY A 154 -8.27 14.91 4.17
C GLY A 154 -9.58 15.49 3.63
N ARG A 155 -9.54 15.94 2.37
CA ARG A 155 -10.69 16.44 1.62
C ARG A 155 -11.83 15.41 1.61
N ASN A 156 -13.06 15.88 1.72
CA ASN A 156 -14.26 15.04 1.74
C ASN A 156 -15.45 15.70 1.04
N ALA A 157 -15.19 16.58 0.06
CA ALA A 157 -16.23 17.33 -0.66
C ALA A 157 -17.19 16.41 -1.45
N PHE A 158 -16.73 15.22 -1.82
CA PHE A 158 -17.49 14.18 -2.52
C PHE A 158 -17.60 12.89 -1.71
N SER A 159 -17.34 12.93 -0.40
CA SER A 159 -17.24 11.77 0.48
C SER A 159 -16.05 10.83 0.19
N GLU A 160 -15.00 11.29 -0.51
CA GLU A 160 -13.82 10.50 -0.86
C GLU A 160 -13.02 9.97 0.34
N SER A 161 -13.14 10.62 1.51
CA SER A 161 -12.63 10.13 2.81
C SER A 161 -13.58 9.14 3.50
N GLY A 162 -14.67 8.73 2.85
CA GLY A 162 -15.62 7.73 3.36
C GLY A 162 -16.53 8.23 4.49
N LYS A 163 -16.64 9.56 4.64
CA LYS A 163 -17.53 10.22 5.60
C LYS A 163 -18.65 10.99 4.89
N PRO A 164 -19.80 11.24 5.55
CA PRO A 164 -20.86 12.05 4.97
C PRO A 164 -20.35 13.41 4.49
N ASN A 165 -20.75 13.84 3.30
CA ASN A 165 -20.29 15.10 2.68
C ASN A 165 -20.78 16.38 3.40
N SER A 166 -21.57 16.26 4.48
CA SER A 166 -21.81 17.35 5.43
C SER A 166 -20.52 17.81 6.11
N GLU A 167 -19.51 16.94 6.17
CA GLU A 167 -18.15 17.24 6.60
C GLU A 167 -17.28 17.41 5.34
N ALA A 168 -17.03 18.64 4.90
CA ALA A 168 -16.24 18.88 3.68
C ALA A 168 -14.77 18.47 3.82
N VAL A 169 -14.28 18.34 5.05
CA VAL A 169 -12.90 17.98 5.41
C VAL A 169 -12.94 17.06 6.64
N VAL A 170 -12.12 16.02 6.62
CA VAL A 170 -11.90 15.04 7.70
C VAL A 170 -10.44 15.16 8.13
N PRO A 171 -10.08 16.04 9.07
CA PRO A 171 -8.67 16.47 9.22
C PRO A 171 -7.78 15.54 10.05
N VAL A 172 -8.34 14.42 10.52
CA VAL A 172 -7.66 13.36 11.27
C VAL A 172 -8.16 12.01 10.78
N PRO A 173 -7.37 10.93 10.90
CA PRO A 173 -7.79 9.60 10.45
C PRO A 173 -9.15 9.19 11.01
N ALA A 174 -10.06 8.77 10.13
CA ALA A 174 -11.37 8.30 10.54
C ALA A 174 -11.78 7.03 9.79
N GLN A 175 -12.36 6.07 10.51
CA GLN A 175 -12.70 4.76 9.96
C GLN A 175 -13.80 4.85 8.89
N VAL A 176 -13.61 4.18 7.76
CA VAL A 176 -14.61 4.04 6.70
C VAL A 176 -15.51 2.85 7.00
N ALA A 177 -16.83 3.04 6.88
CA ALA A 177 -17.81 1.98 7.06
C ALA A 177 -17.89 1.08 5.82
N LEU A 178 -17.01 0.07 5.73
CA LEU A 178 -17.00 -0.91 4.65
C LEU A 178 -17.99 -2.07 4.92
N PRO A 179 -18.54 -2.70 3.86
CA PRO A 179 -19.43 -3.86 4.00
C PRO A 179 -18.71 -5.15 4.45
N GLY A 180 -17.39 -5.13 4.53
CA GLY A 180 -16.53 -6.23 4.98
C GLY A 180 -15.10 -5.73 5.22
N LYS A 181 -14.22 -6.64 5.66
CA LYS A 181 -12.79 -6.35 5.83
C LYS A 181 -12.12 -6.16 4.47
N ALA A 182 -11.20 -5.22 4.40
CA ALA A 182 -10.40 -4.95 3.22
C ALA A 182 -9.08 -5.74 3.22
N LEU A 183 -8.63 -6.07 2.01
CA LEU A 183 -7.30 -6.60 1.71
C LEU A 183 -6.38 -5.55 1.06
N HIS A 184 -6.95 -4.48 0.51
CA HIS A 184 -6.25 -3.42 -0.20
C HIS A 184 -7.07 -2.13 -0.22
N VAL A 185 -6.41 -0.97 -0.22
CA VAL A 185 -7.06 0.34 -0.37
C VAL A 185 -6.32 1.21 -1.38
N ALA A 186 -7.07 1.84 -2.29
CA ALA A 186 -6.52 2.78 -3.24
C ALA A 186 -7.27 4.12 -3.16
N ALA A 187 -6.52 5.20 -3.22
CA ALA A 187 -7.01 6.57 -3.32
C ALA A 187 -6.56 7.17 -4.65
N GLY A 188 -7.50 7.72 -5.41
CA GLY A 188 -7.26 8.35 -6.69
C GLY A 188 -7.66 9.82 -6.69
N GLY A 189 -7.33 10.52 -7.75
CA GLY A 189 -7.80 11.87 -7.99
C GLY A 189 -6.76 12.79 -8.61
N GLY A 190 -7.23 13.94 -9.07
CA GLY A 190 -6.41 14.90 -9.82
C GLY A 190 -7.18 16.16 -10.19
N PHE A 191 -6.75 16.82 -11.26
CA PHE A 191 -7.47 17.97 -11.83
C PHE A 191 -8.18 17.56 -13.12
N ALA A 192 -9.51 17.75 -13.20
CA ALA A 192 -10.19 17.71 -14.50
C ALA A 192 -9.86 18.97 -15.31
N ARG A 193 -9.73 18.83 -16.63
CA ARG A 193 -9.33 19.92 -17.54
C ARG A 193 -10.41 20.96 -17.78
N ASP A 194 -11.65 20.52 -17.69
CA ASP A 194 -12.80 21.29 -18.09
C ASP A 194 -13.69 21.30 -16.85
N ASP A 195 -13.71 22.41 -16.07
CA ASP A 195 -14.77 22.80 -15.10
C ASP A 195 -14.51 22.91 -13.57
N GLU A 196 -13.28 23.12 -13.05
CA GLU A 196 -13.04 23.19 -11.58
C GLU A 196 -13.46 21.92 -10.82
N GLN A 197 -13.67 20.81 -11.55
CA GLN A 197 -13.93 19.53 -10.94
C GLN A 197 -12.61 18.88 -10.52
N PHE A 198 -12.50 18.60 -9.24
CA PHE A 198 -11.45 17.77 -8.67
C PHE A 198 -12.02 16.34 -8.56
N PRO A 199 -11.80 15.47 -9.55
CA PRO A 199 -12.18 14.08 -9.42
C PRO A 199 -11.32 13.46 -8.31
N ALA A 200 -11.98 12.87 -7.31
CA ALA A 200 -11.34 12.16 -6.22
C ALA A 200 -12.28 11.05 -5.77
N HIS A 201 -11.75 9.85 -5.68
CA HIS A 201 -12.46 8.66 -5.27
C HIS A 201 -11.50 7.71 -4.58
N SER A 202 -12.09 6.74 -3.89
CA SER A 202 -11.37 5.71 -3.17
C SER A 202 -12.04 4.38 -3.43
N CYS A 203 -11.25 3.32 -3.44
CA CYS A 203 -11.73 1.96 -3.61
C CYS A 203 -11.01 1.01 -2.67
N ALA A 204 -11.65 -0.11 -2.36
CA ALA A 204 -11.06 -1.19 -1.59
C ALA A 204 -11.37 -2.55 -2.24
N ILE A 205 -10.39 -3.46 -2.16
CA ILE A 205 -10.61 -4.90 -2.39
C ILE A 205 -10.98 -5.52 -1.05
N LEU A 206 -12.07 -6.28 -0.99
CA LEU A 206 -12.53 -6.94 0.24
C LEU A 206 -11.98 -8.38 0.34
N GLU A 207 -12.08 -8.99 1.52
CA GLU A 207 -11.66 -10.40 1.74
C GLU A 207 -12.37 -11.41 0.83
N ASP A 208 -13.58 -11.09 0.36
CA ASP A 208 -14.30 -11.88 -0.65
C ASP A 208 -13.81 -11.64 -2.08
N THR A 209 -12.71 -10.89 -2.27
CA THR A 209 -12.07 -10.50 -3.53
C THR A 209 -12.90 -9.57 -4.42
N THR A 210 -13.98 -8.99 -3.88
CA THR A 210 -14.83 -8.03 -4.58
C THR A 210 -14.36 -6.60 -4.35
N VAL A 211 -14.80 -5.67 -5.20
CA VAL A 211 -14.40 -4.27 -5.14
C VAL A 211 -15.57 -3.39 -4.72
N THR A 212 -15.29 -2.43 -3.84
CA THR A 212 -16.20 -1.34 -3.51
C THR A 212 -15.50 -0.01 -3.69
N CYS A 213 -16.20 1.00 -4.21
CA CYS A 213 -15.68 2.33 -4.47
C CYS A 213 -16.64 3.40 -3.94
N TRP A 214 -16.10 4.52 -3.47
CA TRP A 214 -16.84 5.66 -2.97
C TRP A 214 -16.16 6.97 -3.35
N GLY A 215 -16.86 8.09 -3.13
CA GLY A 215 -16.39 9.40 -3.54
C GLY A 215 -17.10 9.87 -4.81
N ARG A 216 -16.37 10.60 -5.64
CA ARG A 216 -16.90 11.14 -6.88
C ARG A 216 -17.07 10.06 -7.96
N GLY A 217 -18.17 10.11 -8.71
CA GLY A 217 -18.50 9.14 -9.76
C GLY A 217 -19.00 9.74 -11.08
N THR A 218 -18.85 11.05 -11.30
CA THR A 218 -19.46 11.76 -12.44
C THR A 218 -18.89 11.38 -13.81
N LEU A 219 -17.73 10.73 -13.84
CA LEU A 219 -17.10 10.21 -15.06
C LEU A 219 -17.11 8.67 -15.09
N GLY A 220 -17.90 8.04 -14.21
CA GLY A 220 -18.02 6.59 -14.13
C GLY A 220 -16.91 5.91 -13.31
N GLN A 221 -15.97 6.65 -12.71
CA GLN A 221 -14.78 6.11 -12.02
C GLN A 221 -15.08 5.15 -10.84
N LEU A 222 -16.32 5.14 -10.34
CA LEU A 222 -16.76 4.21 -9.30
C LEU A 222 -17.14 2.83 -9.84
N GLY A 223 -17.33 2.66 -11.16
CA GLY A 223 -17.53 1.35 -11.77
C GLY A 223 -18.86 0.67 -11.46
N ASN A 224 -19.80 1.36 -10.80
CA ASN A 224 -21.05 0.80 -10.32
C ASN A 224 -22.23 0.90 -11.31
N GLY A 225 -21.95 1.30 -12.55
CA GLY A 225 -22.94 1.54 -13.61
C GLY A 225 -23.68 2.88 -13.51
N SER A 226 -23.31 3.73 -12.54
CA SER A 226 -23.85 5.06 -12.33
C SER A 226 -22.82 6.14 -12.69
N PHE A 227 -23.30 7.34 -13.01
CA PHE A 227 -22.50 8.56 -13.21
C PHE A 227 -22.75 9.58 -12.09
N TYR A 228 -23.10 9.10 -10.90
CA TYR A 228 -23.29 9.92 -9.70
C TYR A 228 -22.22 9.58 -8.65
N ALA A 229 -21.92 10.55 -7.79
CA ALA A 229 -21.11 10.31 -6.60
C ALA A 229 -21.79 9.29 -5.67
N ALA A 230 -20.98 8.54 -4.91
CA ALA A 230 -21.45 7.64 -3.88
C ALA A 230 -20.87 8.08 -2.53
N SER A 231 -21.74 8.51 -1.61
CA SER A 231 -21.36 8.90 -0.26
C SER A 231 -21.07 7.73 0.67
N GLU A 232 -21.34 6.51 0.20
CA GLU A 232 -21.08 5.25 0.88
C GLU A 232 -20.40 4.27 -0.11
N PRO A 233 -19.59 3.31 0.38
CA PRO A 233 -18.96 2.29 -0.45
C PRO A 233 -19.96 1.55 -1.34
N ALA A 234 -19.89 1.79 -2.65
CA ALA A 234 -20.72 1.14 -3.66
C ALA A 234 -19.95 0.00 -4.33
N ARG A 235 -20.57 -1.18 -4.35
CA ARG A 235 -20.01 -2.37 -5.02
C ARG A 235 -19.83 -2.12 -6.52
N VAL A 236 -18.70 -2.56 -7.07
CA VAL A 236 -18.43 -2.64 -8.50
C VAL A 236 -19.00 -3.98 -9.03
N PRO A 237 -20.07 -3.97 -9.84
CA PRO A 237 -20.70 -5.20 -10.32
C PRO A 237 -19.75 -6.03 -11.19
N SER A 238 -19.93 -7.35 -11.13
CA SER A 238 -19.24 -8.33 -12.00
C SER A 238 -17.70 -8.34 -11.93
N LEU A 239 -17.11 -7.64 -10.95
CA LEU A 239 -15.67 -7.61 -10.71
C LEU A 239 -15.34 -8.41 -9.44
N ILE A 240 -14.84 -9.64 -9.64
CA ILE A 240 -14.47 -10.60 -8.58
C ILE A 240 -13.08 -11.18 -8.87
N ASN A 241 -12.46 -11.80 -7.86
CA ASN A 241 -11.09 -12.30 -7.93
C ASN A 241 -10.10 -11.18 -8.27
N VAL A 242 -10.35 -9.98 -7.75
CA VAL A 242 -9.46 -8.84 -7.96
C VAL A 242 -8.25 -8.99 -7.06
N VAL A 243 -7.09 -8.85 -7.68
CA VAL A 243 -5.80 -8.94 -7.02
C VAL A 243 -4.99 -7.68 -7.20
N GLN A 244 -5.51 -6.60 -7.82
CA GLN A 244 -5.00 -5.21 -7.81
C GLN A 244 -6.04 -4.15 -8.13
N LEU A 245 -5.91 -2.98 -7.49
CA LEU A 245 -6.52 -1.73 -7.92
C LEU A 245 -5.46 -0.66 -8.16
N SER A 246 -5.73 0.22 -9.13
CA SER A 246 -5.00 1.48 -9.31
C SER A 246 -5.98 2.54 -9.80
N LEU A 247 -5.95 3.71 -9.17
CA LEU A 247 -6.91 4.78 -9.42
C LEU A 247 -6.15 5.99 -9.98
N GLY A 248 -6.56 6.44 -11.16
CA GLY A 248 -6.08 7.69 -11.74
C GLY A 248 -6.88 8.89 -11.26
N ALA A 249 -6.89 9.98 -12.03
CA ALA A 249 -7.68 11.15 -11.65
C ALA A 249 -9.18 10.86 -11.72
N ALA A 250 -9.66 10.32 -12.84
CA ALA A 250 -11.07 10.05 -13.09
C ALA A 250 -11.33 8.70 -13.76
N HIS A 251 -10.37 7.79 -13.69
CA HIS A 251 -10.50 6.41 -14.13
C HIS A 251 -9.89 5.47 -13.09
N SER A 252 -10.23 4.20 -13.24
CA SER A 252 -9.85 3.14 -12.31
C SER A 252 -9.50 1.91 -13.12
N CYS A 253 -8.50 1.18 -12.67
CA CYS A 253 -8.09 -0.08 -13.26
C CYS A 253 -7.93 -1.16 -12.20
N ALA A 254 -8.19 -2.40 -12.58
CA ALA A 254 -8.09 -3.57 -11.73
C ALA A 254 -7.41 -4.73 -12.47
N VAL A 255 -6.52 -5.42 -11.78
CA VAL A 255 -5.99 -6.70 -12.24
C VAL A 255 -6.71 -7.82 -11.51
N LYS A 256 -7.23 -8.80 -12.24
CA LYS A 256 -7.81 -10.02 -11.69
C LYS A 256 -6.80 -11.15 -11.67
N THR A 257 -7.11 -12.20 -10.89
CA THR A 257 -6.45 -13.50 -11.03
C THR A 257 -6.45 -13.95 -12.49
N GLY A 258 -5.33 -14.48 -12.98
CA GLY A 258 -5.19 -14.88 -14.39
C GLY A 258 -4.68 -13.77 -15.30
N ASP A 259 -4.10 -12.71 -14.73
CA ASP A 259 -3.41 -11.62 -15.43
C ASP A 259 -4.32 -10.83 -16.39
N GLU A 260 -5.59 -10.68 -16.03
CA GLU A 260 -6.59 -9.92 -16.80
C GLU A 260 -6.72 -8.49 -16.25
N LEU A 261 -6.55 -7.49 -17.12
CA LEU A 261 -6.73 -6.08 -16.81
C LEU A 261 -8.11 -5.60 -17.22
N TYR A 262 -8.78 -4.94 -16.28
CA TYR A 262 -10.03 -4.22 -16.51
C TYR A 262 -9.85 -2.75 -16.15
N CYS A 263 -10.43 -1.83 -16.92
CA CYS A 263 -10.43 -0.41 -16.60
C CYS A 263 -11.81 0.22 -16.86
N TRP A 264 -12.13 1.31 -16.16
CA TRP A 264 -13.37 2.05 -16.30
C TRP A 264 -13.22 3.51 -15.85
N GLY A 265 -14.21 4.34 -16.15
CA GLY A 265 -14.22 5.77 -15.87
C GLY A 265 -14.00 6.61 -17.13
N ALA A 266 -13.35 7.76 -16.96
CA ALA A 266 -13.03 8.71 -18.02
C ALA A 266 -12.12 8.09 -19.10
N ASP A 267 -12.30 8.51 -20.35
CA ASP A 267 -11.52 8.01 -21.50
C ASP A 267 -11.24 9.07 -22.58
N ASP A 268 -11.32 10.36 -22.24
CA ASP A 268 -11.18 11.46 -23.21
C ASP A 268 -9.79 11.52 -23.85
N GLU A 269 -8.78 10.92 -23.22
CA GLU A 269 -7.40 10.84 -23.70
C GLU A 269 -7.02 9.40 -24.10
N GLY A 270 -7.96 8.45 -24.04
CA GLY A 270 -7.75 7.02 -24.28
C GLY A 270 -7.14 6.26 -23.11
N GLN A 271 -7.23 6.79 -21.88
CA GLN A 271 -6.61 6.24 -20.67
C GLN A 271 -7.15 4.86 -20.23
N LEU A 272 -8.25 4.38 -20.80
CA LEU A 272 -8.73 3.01 -20.61
C LEU A 272 -7.98 1.99 -21.47
N GLY A 273 -7.55 2.38 -22.67
CA GLY A 273 -6.65 1.56 -23.51
C GLY A 273 -7.34 0.49 -24.36
N ASN A 274 -8.66 0.55 -24.52
CA ASN A 274 -9.46 -0.41 -25.31
C ASN A 274 -9.52 -0.08 -26.82
N GLY A 275 -8.85 0.98 -27.28
CA GLY A 275 -8.87 1.45 -28.67
C GLY A 275 -10.09 2.30 -29.03
N GLU A 276 -10.99 2.54 -28.08
CA GLU A 276 -12.17 3.38 -28.22
C GLU A 276 -11.98 4.71 -27.44
N SER A 277 -13.03 5.55 -27.38
CA SER A 277 -13.01 6.81 -26.62
C SER A 277 -14.35 7.25 -25.98
N PRO A 278 -15.33 6.38 -25.67
CA PRO A 278 -16.35 6.75 -24.69
C PRO A 278 -15.94 6.30 -23.28
N GLN A 279 -16.07 7.20 -22.31
CA GLN A 279 -16.05 6.84 -20.89
C GLN A 279 -17.07 5.74 -20.57
N THR A 280 -16.77 4.91 -19.57
CA THR A 280 -17.66 3.81 -19.12
C THR A 280 -17.85 3.80 -17.62
N GLY A 281 -19.08 3.58 -17.17
CA GLY A 281 -19.44 3.44 -15.75
C GLY A 281 -19.29 2.03 -15.20
N THR A 282 -18.85 1.06 -16.01
CA THR A 282 -18.65 -0.35 -15.59
C THR A 282 -17.29 -0.86 -16.07
N PRO A 283 -16.64 -1.80 -15.34
CA PRO A 283 -15.37 -2.39 -15.76
C PRO A 283 -15.42 -2.96 -17.19
N ASP A 284 -14.53 -2.48 -18.05
CA ASP A 284 -14.31 -3.01 -19.40
C ASP A 284 -13.05 -3.88 -19.41
N PHE A 285 -13.07 -4.98 -20.18
CA PHE A 285 -11.90 -5.83 -20.32
C PHE A 285 -10.94 -5.20 -21.33
N ILE A 286 -9.72 -4.90 -20.89
CA ILE A 286 -8.74 -4.20 -21.72
C ILE A 286 -7.82 -5.20 -22.41
N ARG A 287 -7.17 -6.06 -21.63
CA ARG A 287 -6.23 -7.07 -22.14
C ARG A 287 -5.86 -8.10 -21.08
N SER A 288 -5.34 -9.23 -21.53
CA SER A 288 -4.66 -10.21 -20.70
C SER A 288 -3.15 -9.94 -20.63
N ASP A 289 -2.42 -10.81 -19.92
CA ASP A 289 -0.97 -10.72 -19.73
C ASP A 289 -0.55 -9.43 -19.02
N ILE A 290 -1.24 -9.08 -17.92
CA ILE A 290 -0.89 -7.97 -17.04
C ILE A 290 -0.82 -8.46 -15.60
N ARG A 291 0.32 -8.25 -14.95
CA ARG A 291 0.49 -8.54 -13.51
C ARG A 291 0.51 -7.30 -12.62
N GLN A 292 0.74 -6.13 -13.21
CA GLN A 292 0.77 -4.87 -12.49
C GLN A 292 0.23 -3.74 -13.35
N VAL A 293 -0.58 -2.86 -12.77
CA VAL A 293 -1.06 -1.62 -13.39
C VAL A 293 -0.78 -0.41 -12.49
N SER A 294 -0.55 0.75 -13.10
CA SER A 294 -0.50 2.04 -12.44
C SER A 294 -1.20 3.09 -13.31
N ALA A 295 -2.22 3.74 -12.76
CA ALA A 295 -2.99 4.80 -13.39
C ALA A 295 -2.49 6.16 -12.89
N GLY A 296 -2.09 7.02 -13.82
CA GLY A 296 -1.75 8.41 -13.58
C GLY A 296 -2.97 9.33 -13.71
N GLN A 297 -2.76 10.62 -13.95
CA GLN A 297 -3.89 11.55 -14.10
C GLN A 297 -4.77 11.20 -15.32
N ASP A 298 -4.17 11.14 -16.51
CA ASP A 298 -4.87 10.88 -17.78
C ASP A 298 -4.16 9.79 -18.63
N HIS A 299 -3.32 8.97 -18.02
CA HIS A 299 -2.61 7.87 -18.68
C HIS A 299 -2.53 6.66 -17.77
N THR A 300 -2.27 5.50 -18.36
CA THR A 300 -2.14 4.24 -17.62
C THR A 300 -0.94 3.49 -18.15
N CYS A 301 -0.18 2.90 -17.23
CA CYS A 301 0.92 2.02 -17.56
C CYS A 301 0.74 0.67 -16.89
N ALA A 302 1.19 -0.40 -17.53
CA ALA A 302 1.04 -1.74 -17.00
C ALA A 302 2.23 -2.63 -17.40
N ILE A 303 2.57 -3.57 -16.53
CA ILE A 303 3.68 -4.49 -16.76
C ILE A 303 3.14 -5.85 -17.15
N LYS A 304 3.68 -6.38 -18.24
CA LYS A 304 3.32 -7.71 -18.73
C LYS A 304 3.71 -8.80 -17.74
N ALA A 305 2.87 -9.84 -17.65
CA ALA A 305 3.16 -11.01 -16.81
C ALA A 305 4.25 -11.89 -17.44
N SER A 306 4.25 -12.01 -18.76
CA SER A 306 5.09 -12.91 -19.56
C SER A 306 6.59 -12.59 -19.55
N ASP A 307 6.98 -11.41 -20.01
CA ASP A 307 8.38 -10.98 -20.18
C ASP A 307 8.78 -9.79 -19.32
N ARG A 308 7.80 -9.28 -18.56
CA ARG A 308 7.96 -8.10 -17.73
C ARG A 308 8.25 -6.81 -18.50
N GLY A 309 7.81 -6.71 -19.75
CA GLY A 309 7.84 -5.47 -20.53
C GLY A 309 6.80 -4.45 -20.07
N LEU A 310 7.15 -3.16 -20.18
CA LEU A 310 6.27 -2.07 -19.80
C LEU A 310 5.45 -1.57 -21.00
N LEU A 311 4.14 -1.42 -20.77
CA LEU A 311 3.19 -0.84 -21.70
C LEU A 311 2.62 0.45 -21.10
N CYS A 312 2.34 1.44 -21.93
CA CYS A 312 1.61 2.64 -21.51
C CYS A 312 0.60 3.08 -22.57
N TRP A 313 -0.47 3.77 -22.17
CA TRP A 313 -1.49 4.36 -23.05
C TRP A 313 -2.17 5.56 -22.39
N GLY A 314 -2.98 6.29 -23.16
CA GLY A 314 -3.66 7.51 -22.77
C GLY A 314 -2.92 8.76 -23.24
N ARG A 315 -2.96 9.81 -22.42
CA ARG A 315 -2.34 11.11 -22.67
C ARG A 315 -0.83 11.02 -22.88
N ASN A 316 -0.27 11.77 -23.84
CA ASN A 316 1.19 11.79 -24.09
C ASN A 316 1.80 13.17 -24.43
N PHE A 317 1.18 14.28 -24.02
CA PHE A 317 1.67 15.61 -24.41
C PHE A 317 3.07 15.97 -23.89
N ASP A 318 3.52 15.33 -22.81
CA ASP A 318 4.82 15.54 -22.18
C ASP A 318 5.75 14.32 -22.31
N GLY A 319 5.36 13.28 -23.06
CA GLY A 319 6.16 12.07 -23.22
C GLY A 319 5.95 11.02 -22.12
N GLN A 320 4.87 11.13 -21.33
CA GLN A 320 4.58 10.23 -20.20
C GLN A 320 4.34 8.76 -20.60
N LEU A 321 4.24 8.45 -21.89
CA LEU A 321 4.15 7.08 -22.40
C LEU A 321 5.52 6.45 -22.74
N GLY A 322 6.60 7.23 -22.82
CA GLY A 322 7.97 6.70 -22.87
C GLY A 322 8.36 5.93 -24.14
N PHE A 323 7.61 6.01 -25.23
CA PHE A 323 7.91 5.28 -26.48
C PHE A 323 8.81 6.06 -27.46
N GLY A 324 9.36 7.21 -27.05
CA GLY A 324 10.23 8.08 -27.88
C GLY A 324 9.51 9.19 -28.64
N GLY A 325 8.17 9.17 -28.68
CA GLY A 325 7.35 10.26 -29.20
C GLY A 325 6.69 11.09 -28.08
N ALA A 326 6.58 12.40 -28.28
CA ALA A 326 5.73 13.28 -27.48
C ALA A 326 4.61 13.87 -28.35
N ARG A 327 3.46 14.18 -27.74
CA ARG A 327 2.28 14.86 -28.34
C ARG A 327 1.34 14.00 -29.18
N GLU A 328 1.50 12.69 -29.15
CA GLU A 328 0.54 11.73 -29.72
C GLU A 328 0.01 10.83 -28.61
N ASN A 329 -1.25 11.02 -28.23
CA ASN A 329 -1.95 10.13 -27.32
C ASN A 329 -2.08 8.73 -27.95
N ALA A 330 -2.25 7.73 -27.11
CA ALA A 330 -2.46 6.36 -27.55
C ALA A 330 -3.74 5.79 -26.91
N THR A 331 -4.79 5.55 -27.69
CA THR A 331 -6.02 4.91 -27.19
C THR A 331 -5.86 3.40 -27.00
N SER A 332 -4.72 2.84 -27.36
CA SER A 332 -4.33 1.44 -27.12
C SER A 332 -2.91 1.38 -26.57
N ALA A 333 -2.61 0.31 -25.83
CA ALA A 333 -1.29 0.07 -25.25
C ALA A 333 -0.17 0.14 -26.30
N VAL A 334 0.87 0.93 -26.00
CA VAL A 334 2.13 0.97 -26.74
C VAL A 334 3.28 0.46 -25.86
N ASP A 335 4.27 -0.17 -26.48
CA ASP A 335 5.49 -0.58 -25.79
C ASP A 335 6.34 0.64 -25.41
N VAL A 336 6.77 0.69 -24.16
CA VAL A 336 7.76 1.67 -23.70
C VAL A 336 9.13 1.33 -24.28
N ALA A 337 9.90 2.36 -24.64
CA ALA A 337 11.22 2.20 -25.26
C ALA A 337 12.23 1.50 -24.33
N ALA A 338 13.37 1.10 -24.90
CA ALA A 338 14.48 0.54 -24.14
C ALA A 338 14.96 1.54 -23.05
N PRO A 339 15.38 1.04 -21.86
CA PRO A 339 15.63 -0.36 -21.51
C PRO A 339 14.42 -1.08 -20.86
N LEU A 340 13.21 -0.53 -20.95
CA LEU A 340 12.02 -1.04 -20.23
C LEU A 340 11.15 -2.01 -21.05
N THR A 341 11.65 -2.51 -22.17
CA THR A 341 10.94 -3.47 -23.04
C THR A 341 10.75 -4.85 -22.39
N ALA A 342 11.49 -5.16 -21.32
CA ALA A 342 11.39 -6.40 -20.55
C ALA A 342 12.06 -6.24 -19.17
N GLY A 343 11.70 -7.11 -18.22
CA GLY A 343 12.36 -7.20 -16.90
C GLY A 343 12.01 -6.09 -15.90
N VAL A 344 10.94 -5.34 -16.09
CA VAL A 344 10.49 -4.28 -15.18
C VAL A 344 9.80 -4.90 -13.95
N ASP A 345 10.22 -4.46 -12.77
CA ASP A 345 9.73 -4.96 -11.48
C ASP A 345 8.54 -4.16 -10.97
N GLU A 346 8.51 -2.84 -11.23
CA GLU A 346 7.53 -1.92 -10.66
C GLU A 346 7.33 -0.71 -11.57
N VAL A 347 6.11 -0.18 -11.61
CA VAL A 347 5.76 1.07 -12.31
C VAL A 347 4.85 1.92 -11.43
N ALA A 348 5.09 3.23 -11.46
CA ALA A 348 4.27 4.25 -10.84
C ALA A 348 4.06 5.41 -11.83
N ALA A 349 2.79 5.80 -12.01
CA ALA A 349 2.35 6.86 -12.92
C ALA A 349 1.81 8.05 -12.11
N GLY A 350 2.35 9.24 -12.39
CA GLY A 350 1.95 10.50 -11.78
C GLY A 350 0.95 11.29 -12.61
N ASP A 351 0.97 12.63 -12.48
CA ASP A 351 0.12 13.49 -13.29
C ASP A 351 0.55 13.45 -14.77
N ARG A 352 1.83 13.75 -15.04
CA ARG A 352 2.34 13.87 -16.41
C ARG A 352 3.69 13.20 -16.62
N HIS A 353 4.06 12.27 -15.75
CA HIS A 353 5.28 11.48 -15.85
C HIS A 353 5.08 10.10 -15.25
N THR A 354 6.01 9.21 -15.55
CA THR A 354 6.00 7.81 -15.14
C THR A 354 7.41 7.45 -14.70
N CYS A 355 7.51 6.68 -13.62
CA CYS A 355 8.75 6.03 -13.21
C CYS A 355 8.57 4.52 -13.17
N ALA A 356 9.64 3.81 -13.49
CA ALA A 356 9.69 2.36 -13.47
C ALA A 356 10.99 1.89 -12.82
N ARG A 357 10.91 0.82 -12.02
CA ARG A 357 12.07 0.18 -11.43
C ARG A 357 12.40 -1.11 -12.16
N LYS A 358 13.66 -1.26 -12.51
CA LYS A 358 14.22 -2.46 -13.15
C LYS A 358 15.46 -2.91 -12.37
N GLY A 359 15.34 -4.04 -11.68
CA GLY A 359 16.23 -4.45 -10.61
C GLY A 359 16.30 -3.36 -9.54
N VAL A 360 17.46 -2.73 -9.47
CA VAL A 360 17.78 -1.69 -8.49
C VAL A 360 17.86 -0.29 -9.10
N GLU A 361 17.62 -0.19 -10.40
CA GLU A 361 17.68 1.05 -11.18
C GLU A 361 16.29 1.65 -11.34
N VAL A 362 16.21 2.98 -11.32
CA VAL A 362 14.98 3.75 -11.54
C VAL A 362 15.09 4.51 -12.85
N TYR A 363 14.10 4.34 -13.71
CA TYR A 363 13.97 5.06 -14.97
C TYR A 363 12.68 5.88 -14.95
N CYS A 364 12.77 7.17 -15.27
CA CYS A 364 11.61 8.04 -15.35
C CYS A 364 11.52 8.71 -16.73
N PHE A 365 10.30 9.04 -17.15
CA PHE A 365 9.98 9.67 -18.43
C PHE A 365 8.68 10.49 -18.31
N GLY A 366 8.50 11.47 -19.19
CA GLY A 366 7.39 12.42 -19.17
C GLY A 366 7.82 13.85 -18.81
N ASN A 367 6.95 14.56 -18.09
CA ASN A 367 7.14 15.95 -17.74
C ASN A 367 8.30 16.18 -16.75
N ASP A 368 9.31 16.94 -17.15
CA ASP A 368 10.41 17.35 -16.26
C ASP A 368 10.56 18.87 -16.12
N TYR A 369 9.56 19.69 -16.46
CA TYR A 369 9.67 21.15 -16.31
C TYR A 369 9.96 21.56 -14.86
N ASN A 370 9.44 20.78 -13.91
CA ASN A 370 9.60 20.98 -12.47
C ASN A 370 10.53 19.93 -11.82
N GLY A 371 11.32 19.19 -12.62
CA GLY A 371 12.28 18.23 -12.11
C GLY A 371 11.70 16.87 -11.68
N ALA A 372 10.45 16.56 -12.03
CA ALA A 372 9.74 15.35 -11.58
C ALA A 372 10.32 14.04 -12.15
N VAL A 373 11.03 14.09 -13.27
CA VAL A 373 11.80 12.95 -13.82
C VAL A 373 13.10 12.77 -13.03
N GLY A 374 13.68 13.85 -12.48
CA GLY A 374 14.84 13.75 -11.60
C GLY A 374 16.19 13.62 -12.33
N ALA A 375 16.26 14.12 -13.57
CA ALA A 375 17.41 13.95 -14.46
C ALA A 375 17.90 15.26 -15.10
N ASP A 376 17.60 16.40 -14.49
CA ASP A 376 17.97 17.76 -14.95
C ASP A 376 17.65 18.04 -16.43
N ARG A 377 16.47 17.63 -16.93
CA ARG A 377 16.09 17.83 -18.33
C ARG A 377 15.31 19.12 -18.54
N TYR A 378 14.52 19.57 -17.56
CA TYR A 378 13.74 20.82 -17.60
C TYR A 378 12.79 20.94 -18.81
N GLY A 379 12.13 19.83 -19.17
CA GLY A 379 11.19 19.76 -20.29
C GLY A 379 10.63 18.34 -20.49
N PRO A 380 9.93 18.07 -21.60
CA PRO A 380 9.43 16.73 -21.91
C PRO A 380 10.57 15.73 -22.13
N VAL A 381 10.46 14.55 -21.51
CA VAL A 381 11.41 13.45 -21.59
C VAL A 381 10.69 12.22 -22.15
N PRO A 382 10.60 12.06 -23.48
CA PRO A 382 9.77 11.03 -24.11
C PRO A 382 10.36 9.62 -24.07
N GLU A 383 11.56 9.44 -23.50
CA GLU A 383 12.26 8.16 -23.41
C GLU A 383 12.70 7.88 -21.97
N PRO A 384 12.73 6.61 -21.53
CA PRO A 384 13.17 6.25 -20.19
C PRO A 384 14.57 6.78 -19.88
N THR A 385 14.67 7.62 -18.86
CA THR A 385 15.93 8.21 -18.42
C THR A 385 16.30 7.70 -17.03
N LEU A 386 17.54 7.24 -16.87
CA LEU A 386 18.06 6.75 -15.60
C LEU A 386 18.14 7.89 -14.56
N VAL A 387 17.65 7.62 -13.36
CA VAL A 387 17.66 8.53 -12.21
C VAL A 387 18.68 8.05 -11.18
N ALA A 388 19.40 8.98 -10.56
CA ALA A 388 20.50 8.68 -9.63
C ALA A 388 20.00 8.23 -8.23
N VAL A 389 19.29 7.09 -8.17
CA VAL A 389 18.85 6.43 -6.93
C VAL A 389 19.71 5.18 -6.70
N PRO A 390 20.53 5.12 -5.63
CA PRO A 390 21.33 3.94 -5.32
C PRO A 390 20.45 2.84 -4.75
N GLN A 391 20.50 1.64 -5.33
CA GLN A 391 19.87 0.44 -4.75
C GLN A 391 18.38 0.65 -4.43
N ALA A 392 17.59 1.03 -5.43
CA ALA A 392 16.15 1.25 -5.25
C ALA A 392 15.43 -0.06 -4.89
N ALA A 393 14.60 -0.02 -3.84
CA ALA A 393 13.78 -1.13 -3.39
C ALA A 393 12.32 -0.98 -3.82
N SER A 394 11.82 0.26 -3.83
CA SER A 394 10.49 0.61 -4.34
C SER A 394 10.43 2.05 -4.81
N ILE A 395 9.39 2.39 -5.57
CA ILE A 395 9.15 3.73 -6.09
C ILE A 395 7.71 4.15 -5.85
N ASP A 396 7.48 5.46 -5.80
CA ASP A 396 6.13 6.00 -5.96
C ASP A 396 6.17 7.39 -6.58
N VAL A 397 5.07 7.76 -7.24
CA VAL A 397 5.01 8.95 -8.08
C VAL A 397 3.71 9.70 -7.83
N GLY A 398 3.84 10.97 -7.44
CA GLY A 398 2.71 11.88 -7.28
C GLY A 398 2.57 12.80 -8.49
N ARG A 399 1.95 13.97 -8.30
CA ARG A 399 1.69 14.92 -9.39
C ARG A 399 2.95 15.29 -10.19
N GLU A 400 3.87 15.99 -9.53
CA GLU A 400 5.10 16.51 -10.15
C GLU A 400 6.29 16.25 -9.21
N ARG A 401 6.20 15.15 -8.45
CA ARG A 401 7.25 14.64 -7.59
C ARG A 401 7.28 13.12 -7.66
N SER A 402 8.44 12.60 -7.33
CA SER A 402 8.72 11.17 -7.35
C SER A 402 9.57 10.84 -6.14
N GLY A 403 9.48 9.59 -5.71
CA GLY A 403 10.29 9.09 -4.61
C GLY A 403 10.68 7.65 -4.79
N ALA A 404 11.71 7.26 -4.06
CA ALA A 404 12.20 5.89 -4.04
C ALA A 404 12.75 5.53 -2.66
N VAL A 405 12.36 4.35 -2.18
CA VAL A 405 13.02 3.73 -1.02
C VAL A 405 14.33 3.13 -1.48
N SER A 406 15.41 3.40 -0.75
CA SER A 406 16.78 3.17 -1.20
C SER A 406 17.64 2.52 -0.11
N GLY A 407 18.43 1.52 -0.52
CA GLY A 407 19.44 0.87 0.31
C GLY A 407 18.89 -0.03 1.43
N ALA A 408 19.81 -0.68 2.15
CA ALA A 408 19.47 -1.68 3.18
C ALA A 408 18.76 -1.09 4.40
N ALA A 409 19.05 0.17 4.75
CA ALA A 409 18.36 0.89 5.82
C ALA A 409 16.94 1.33 5.43
N ARG A 410 16.55 1.14 4.16
CA ARG A 410 15.28 1.62 3.60
C ARG A 410 15.09 3.12 3.81
N GLY A 411 16.13 3.89 3.47
CA GLY A 411 16.08 5.35 3.48
C GLY A 411 15.23 5.88 2.32
N LEU A 412 14.81 7.14 2.38
CA LEU A 412 13.94 7.74 1.37
C LEU A 412 14.65 8.83 0.56
N LYS A 413 14.56 8.72 -0.77
CA LYS A 413 14.92 9.78 -1.71
C LYS A 413 13.67 10.34 -2.38
N MET A 414 13.61 11.66 -2.51
CA MET A 414 12.51 12.39 -3.18
C MET A 414 13.09 13.39 -4.18
N TRP A 415 12.34 13.71 -5.24
CA TRP A 415 12.67 14.77 -6.21
C TRP A 415 11.41 15.31 -6.88
N GLY A 416 11.55 16.41 -7.63
CA GLY A 416 10.44 17.18 -8.20
C GLY A 416 10.13 18.43 -7.39
N VAL A 417 8.86 18.84 -7.34
CA VAL A 417 8.41 20.11 -6.75
C VAL A 417 7.58 19.93 -5.47
N GLY A 418 7.59 20.97 -4.63
CA GLY A 418 6.81 21.06 -3.39
C GLY A 418 7.60 20.58 -2.18
N ALA A 419 6.94 20.38 -1.04
CA ALA A 419 7.58 19.74 0.10
C ALA A 419 8.08 18.32 -0.24
N LEU A 420 9.39 18.17 -0.38
CA LEU A 420 10.05 16.88 -0.59
C LEU A 420 10.42 16.17 0.72
N GLY A 421 10.16 16.79 1.88
CA GLY A 421 10.38 16.17 3.20
C GLY A 421 11.77 16.41 3.81
N HIS A 422 12.67 17.13 3.15
CA HIS A 422 14.02 17.43 3.67
C HIS A 422 14.12 18.76 4.42
N GLY A 423 12.99 19.37 4.82
CA GLY A 423 12.96 20.61 5.59
C GLY A 423 13.41 21.85 4.83
N LYS A 424 13.45 21.83 3.49
CA LYS A 424 13.71 23.02 2.67
C LYS A 424 12.61 23.17 1.62
N PRO A 425 12.21 24.42 1.29
CA PRO A 425 11.22 24.66 0.25
C PRO A 425 11.84 24.56 -1.14
N GLY A 426 10.98 24.58 -2.16
CA GLY A 426 11.37 24.66 -3.57
C GLY A 426 11.25 23.32 -4.30
N LEU A 427 11.99 23.20 -5.39
CA LEU A 427 12.09 21.96 -6.17
C LEU A 427 13.51 21.42 -6.10
N SER A 428 13.64 20.11 -6.36
CA SER A 428 14.92 19.47 -6.63
C SER A 428 14.79 18.64 -7.91
N SER A 429 15.56 18.98 -8.94
CA SER A 429 15.62 18.22 -10.19
C SER A 429 16.50 16.97 -10.12
N GLN A 430 17.03 16.66 -8.93
CA GLN A 430 17.77 15.45 -8.59
C GLN A 430 17.26 14.84 -7.27
N PRO A 431 17.44 13.53 -7.05
CA PRO A 431 17.09 12.88 -5.79
C PRO A 431 17.79 13.49 -4.58
N VAL A 432 17.01 13.86 -3.57
CA VAL A 432 17.47 14.39 -2.28
C VAL A 432 17.02 13.48 -1.13
N ASP A 433 17.85 13.37 -0.10
CA ASP A 433 17.57 12.54 1.08
C ASP A 433 16.52 13.19 1.97
N VAL A 434 15.52 12.38 2.34
CA VAL A 434 14.57 12.69 3.41
C VAL A 434 15.11 12.05 4.70
N PRO A 435 15.15 12.77 5.84
CA PRO A 435 15.78 12.30 7.07
C PRO A 435 14.90 11.27 7.82
N ILE A 436 14.51 10.19 7.15
CA ILE A 436 13.75 9.05 7.67
C ILE A 436 14.31 7.74 7.11
N ASP A 437 14.28 6.70 7.94
CA ASP A 437 14.69 5.34 7.61
C ASP A 437 13.58 4.33 7.95
N GLY A 438 13.76 3.09 7.48
CA GLY A 438 12.79 2.02 7.71
C GLY A 438 11.48 2.28 6.98
N VAL A 439 11.50 2.91 5.80
CA VAL A 439 10.29 3.16 5.02
C VAL A 439 9.82 1.86 4.39
N ALA A 440 8.65 1.36 4.79
CA ALA A 440 8.00 0.20 4.20
C ALA A 440 7.34 0.55 2.86
N GLN A 441 6.56 1.63 2.84
CA GLN A 441 5.81 2.08 1.67
C GLN A 441 5.80 3.62 1.58
N LEU A 442 5.80 4.13 0.36
CA LEU A 442 5.63 5.54 0.03
C LEU A 442 4.26 5.72 -0.65
N ALA A 443 3.58 6.83 -0.36
CA ALA A 443 2.34 7.26 -0.98
C ALA A 443 2.42 8.76 -1.29
N ALA A 444 2.68 9.10 -2.55
CA ALA A 444 2.80 10.45 -3.07
C ALA A 444 1.46 10.88 -3.67
N GLY A 445 0.70 11.67 -2.92
CA GLY A 445 -0.52 12.30 -3.42
C GLY A 445 -0.23 13.49 -4.32
N TYR A 446 -1.25 14.31 -4.57
CA TYR A 446 -1.12 15.46 -5.46
C TYR A 446 -0.34 16.62 -4.83
N HIS A 447 -0.61 16.97 -3.58
CA HIS A 447 0.05 18.07 -2.85
C HIS A 447 0.78 17.66 -1.56
N HIS A 448 0.60 16.43 -1.10
CA HIS A 448 1.30 15.85 0.05
C HIS A 448 1.98 14.52 -0.28
N THR A 449 2.81 14.04 0.63
CA THR A 449 3.41 12.70 0.58
C THR A 449 3.34 12.09 1.96
N CYS A 450 3.08 10.80 2.01
CA CYS A 450 3.11 10.02 3.23
C CYS A 450 4.05 8.81 3.07
N ALA A 451 4.65 8.39 4.17
CA ALA A 451 5.46 7.20 4.28
C ALA A 451 4.94 6.33 5.43
N LEU A 452 4.73 5.06 5.15
CA LEU A 452 4.51 4.03 6.16
C LEU A 452 5.87 3.42 6.51
N ARG A 453 6.22 3.42 7.81
CA ARG A 453 7.44 2.78 8.31
C ARG A 453 7.21 1.30 8.57
N THR A 454 8.28 0.51 8.59
CA THR A 454 8.25 -0.93 8.94
C THR A 454 7.76 -1.19 10.37
N THR A 455 7.74 -0.15 11.20
CA THR A 455 7.19 -0.18 12.56
C THR A 455 5.66 0.03 12.59
N GLY A 456 5.02 0.35 11.47
CA GLY A 456 3.61 0.70 11.40
C GLY A 456 3.30 2.20 11.57
N GLU A 457 4.32 3.03 11.86
CA GLU A 457 4.14 4.47 11.99
C GLU A 457 3.92 5.13 10.61
N VAL A 458 2.96 6.06 10.55
CA VAL A 458 2.68 6.86 9.35
C VAL A 458 3.23 8.27 9.56
N LEU A 459 4.06 8.71 8.62
CA LEU A 459 4.59 10.07 8.55
C LEU A 459 4.09 10.75 7.28
N CYS A 460 3.56 11.97 7.36
CA CYS A 460 3.12 12.74 6.20
C CYS A 460 3.77 14.12 6.15
N TRP A 461 3.90 14.71 4.97
CA TRP A 461 4.40 16.08 4.78
C TRP A 461 3.83 16.71 3.50
N GLY A 462 3.96 18.02 3.37
CA GLY A 462 3.35 18.82 2.30
C GLY A 462 2.17 19.65 2.77
N GLU A 463 1.24 19.90 1.85
CA GLU A 463 0.08 20.73 2.11
C GLU A 463 -0.87 20.09 3.13
N ASN A 464 -1.51 20.90 3.98
CA ASN A 464 -2.49 20.45 4.96
C ASN A 464 -3.79 21.28 4.97
N GLY A 465 -4.04 22.08 3.93
CA GLY A 465 -5.21 22.95 3.85
C GLY A 465 -6.55 22.20 3.90
N ASP A 466 -6.57 20.97 3.40
CA ASP A 466 -7.70 20.04 3.45
C ASP A 466 -7.52 18.98 4.55
N GLY A 467 -6.56 19.15 5.46
CA GLY A 467 -6.25 18.17 6.51
C GLY A 467 -5.64 16.87 6.00
N GLN A 468 -5.11 16.83 4.77
CA GLN A 468 -4.60 15.63 4.10
C GLN A 468 -3.37 14.99 4.76
N LEU A 469 -2.70 15.70 5.68
CA LEU A 469 -1.65 15.13 6.51
C LEU A 469 -2.21 14.37 7.72
N GLY A 470 -3.47 14.57 8.10
CA GLY A 470 -4.11 13.83 9.20
C GLY A 470 -3.69 14.29 10.59
N VAL A 471 -3.14 15.50 10.70
CA VAL A 471 -2.60 16.09 11.95
C VAL A 471 -3.50 17.18 12.54
N GLY A 472 -4.75 17.28 12.06
CA GLY A 472 -5.66 18.38 12.42
C GLY A 472 -5.46 19.62 11.55
N LEU A 473 -6.39 20.58 11.66
CA LEU A 473 -6.37 21.84 10.89
C LEU A 473 -5.59 22.97 11.57
N ASP A 474 -5.17 22.79 12.82
CA ASP A 474 -4.35 23.79 13.53
C ASP A 474 -2.95 23.92 12.89
N VAL A 475 -2.52 22.91 12.13
CA VAL A 475 -1.30 22.92 11.32
C VAL A 475 -1.63 23.48 9.94
N VAL A 476 -1.57 24.81 9.81
CA VAL A 476 -1.97 25.52 8.58
C VAL A 476 -0.84 25.72 7.58
N GLU A 477 0.41 25.70 8.03
CA GLU A 477 1.57 25.85 7.14
C GLU A 477 1.92 24.51 6.46
N GLU A 478 2.40 24.60 5.22
CA GLU A 478 2.96 23.46 4.49
C GLU A 478 4.10 22.83 5.33
N GLN A 479 4.00 21.52 5.57
CA GLN A 479 5.01 20.79 6.33
C GLN A 479 6.15 20.39 5.41
N LEU A 480 7.32 21.02 5.55
CA LEU A 480 8.49 20.72 4.73
C LEU A 480 9.26 19.46 5.20
N SER A 481 8.90 18.91 6.35
CA SER A 481 9.49 17.73 6.96
C SER A 481 8.40 16.74 7.37
N PRO A 482 8.69 15.43 7.40
CA PRO A 482 7.75 14.41 7.87
C PRO A 482 7.21 14.70 9.28
N VAL A 483 5.89 14.68 9.42
CA VAL A 483 5.17 14.79 10.69
C VAL A 483 4.38 13.51 10.96
N ALA A 484 4.37 13.06 12.21
CA ALA A 484 3.69 11.82 12.59
C ALA A 484 2.18 11.99 12.61
N VAL A 485 1.49 11.04 11.97
CA VAL A 485 0.03 10.97 11.96
C VAL A 485 -0.44 10.16 13.16
N LYS A 486 -1.32 10.75 13.96
CA LYS A 486 -1.93 10.05 15.10
C LYS A 486 -3.19 9.34 14.62
N LEU A 487 -3.05 8.04 14.38
CA LEU A 487 -4.18 7.14 14.21
C LEU A 487 -4.79 6.94 15.60
N ALA A 488 -5.95 7.55 15.83
CA ALA A 488 -6.63 7.40 17.11
C ALA A 488 -6.84 5.90 17.42
N PRO A 489 -6.60 5.45 18.67
CA PRO A 489 -7.24 4.23 19.14
C PRO A 489 -8.77 4.46 19.14
N PRO A 490 -9.57 3.42 18.89
CA PRO A 490 -11.03 3.52 18.93
C PRO A 490 -11.57 4.02 20.28
#